data_AF-A0A7X1L915-F1
#
_entry.id   AF-A0A7X1L915-F1
#
_cell.length_a   1.000
_cell.length_b   1.000
_cell.length_c   1.000
_cell.angle_alpha   90.00
_cell.angle_beta   90.00
_cell.angle_gamma   90.00
#
_symmetry.space_group_name_H-M   'P 1'
#
loop_
_entity.id
_entity.type
_entity.pdbx_description
1 polymer ?
#
loop_
_entity_poly.entity_id
_entity_poly.type
_entity_poly.pdbx_seq_one_letter_code
_entity_poly.pdbx_strand_id
1 'polypeptide(L)' 'MKTKPIQVRVSPSEKKSFQDAADIVGVSLSAWIRSNLRKAATRDLEAVGKQAEFLKDGDS' A
#
# COMPACT_ATOMS: atom_id res chain seq x y z
N MET A 1 16.96 -4.84 -5.47
CA MET A 1 16.72 -3.42 -5.10
C MET A 1 16.65 -3.32 -3.57
N LYS A 2 17.25 -2.30 -2.92
CA LYS A 2 17.15 -2.14 -1.46
C LYS A 2 15.82 -1.47 -1.11
N THR A 3 15.02 -2.07 -0.24
CA THR A 3 13.75 -1.50 0.23
C THR A 3 13.99 -0.56 1.42
N LYS A 4 13.10 0.43 1.60
CA LYS A 4 13.07 1.31 2.78
C LYS A 4 11.71 1.18 3.47
N PRO A 5 11.64 1.12 4.80
CA PRO A 5 10.37 1.01 5.52
C PRO A 5 9.60 2.33 5.47
N ILE A 6 8.27 2.22 5.38
CA ILE A 6 7.35 3.33 5.65
C ILE A 6 6.98 3.26 7.14
N GLN A 7 7.27 4.31 7.90
CA GLN A 7 6.94 4.38 9.33
C GLN A 7 5.62 5.12 9.54
N VAL A 8 4.61 4.44 10.06
CA VAL A 8 3.31 5.02 10.40
C VAL A 8 2.89 4.49 11.76
N ARG A 9 2.46 5.40 12.64
CA ARG A 9 1.81 5.02 13.91
C ARG A 9 0.32 4.86 13.66
N VAL A 10 -0.25 3.79 14.18
CA VAL A 10 -1.68 3.47 14.09
C VAL A 10 -2.18 3.05 15.45
N SER A 11 -3.47 3.28 15.71
CA SER A 11 -4.12 2.75 16.90
C SER A 11 -4.21 1.20 16.85
N PRO A 12 -4.39 0.54 18.00
CA PRO A 12 -4.60 -0.92 18.02
C PRO A 12 -5.83 -1.36 17.21
N SER A 13 -6.91 -0.56 17.22
CA SER A 13 -8.13 -0.84 16.46
C SER A 13 -7.88 -0.75 14.95
N GLU A 14 -7.20 0.28 14.47
CA GLU A 14 -6.80 0.37 13.06
C GLU A 14 -5.94 -0.82 12.64
N LYS A 15 -4.94 -1.17 13.45
CA LYS A 15 -4.05 -2.30 13.15
C LYS A 15 -4.83 -3.61 13.03
N LYS A 16 -5.80 -3.85 13.93
CA LYS A 16 -6.65 -5.04 13.88
C LYS A 16 -7.51 -5.06 12.61
N SER A 17 -8.17 -3.94 12.28
CA SER A 17 -8.98 -3.83 11.07
C SER A 17 -8.18 -4.07 9.79
N PHE A 18 -6.94 -3.56 9.72
CA PHE A 18 -6.06 -3.83 8.57
C PHE A 18 -5.62 -5.29 8.49
N GLN A 19 -5.36 -5.92 9.64
CA GLN A 19 -5.04 -7.35 9.70
C GLN A 19 -6.22 -8.19 9.20
N ASP A 20 -7.44 -7.91 9.66
CA ASP A 20 -8.63 -8.63 9.24
C ASP A 20 -8.88 -8.50 7.73
N ALA A 21 -8.68 -7.30 7.19
CA ALA A 21 -8.79 -7.08 5.75
C ALA A 21 -7.73 -7.82 4.94
N ALA A 22 -6.51 -7.98 5.48
CA ALA A 22 -5.45 -8.77 4.87
C ALA A 22 -5.76 -10.28 4.91
N ASP A 23 -6.31 -10.75 6.03
CA ASP A 23 -6.69 -12.15 6.22
C ASP A 23 -7.84 -12.56 5.29
N ILE A 24 -8.84 -11.69 5.07
CA ILE A 24 -9.96 -11.94 4.13
C ILE A 24 -9.47 -12.25 2.72
N VAL A 25 -8.41 -11.59 2.26
CA VAL A 25 -7.85 -11.79 0.92
C VAL A 25 -6.68 -12.79 0.90
N GLY A 26 -6.32 -13.36 2.06
CA GLY A 26 -5.28 -14.38 2.17
C GLY A 26 -3.85 -13.88 1.94
N VAL A 27 -3.54 -12.62 2.28
CA VAL A 27 -2.18 -12.05 2.12
C VAL A 27 -1.64 -11.48 3.43
N SER A 28 -0.32 -11.26 3.51
CA SER A 28 0.26 -10.62 4.69
C SER A 28 -0.19 -9.16 4.84
N LEU A 29 -0.25 -8.65 6.08
CA LEU A 29 -0.60 -7.25 6.36
C LEU A 29 0.26 -6.26 5.55
N SER A 30 1.57 -6.50 5.45
CA SER A 30 2.46 -5.63 4.67
C SER A 30 2.19 -5.67 3.17
N ALA A 31 1.81 -6.83 2.62
CA ALA A 31 1.41 -6.94 1.21
C ALA A 31 0.08 -6.22 0.96
N TRP A 32 -0.88 -6.39 1.87
CA TRP A 32 -2.18 -5.73 1.81
C TRP A 32 -2.05 -4.20 1.89
N ILE A 33 -1.28 -3.68 2.86
CA ILE A 33 -1.02 -2.24 3.00
C ILE A 33 -0.36 -1.69 1.74
N ARG A 34 0.68 -2.38 1.22
CA ARG A 34 1.39 -1.93 0.01
C ARG A 34 0.45 -1.86 -1.19
N SER A 35 -0.38 -2.88 -1.40
CA SER A 35 -1.34 -2.92 -2.51
C SER A 35 -2.34 -1.77 -2.42
N ASN A 36 -2.93 -1.54 -1.25
CA ASN A 36 -3.90 -0.47 -1.06
C ASN A 36 -3.26 0.93 -1.19
N LEU A 37 -2.06 1.14 -0.64
CA LEU A 37 -1.33 2.40 -0.79
C LEU A 37 -0.97 2.68 -2.26
N ARG A 38 -0.55 1.65 -3.02
CA ARG A 38 -0.28 1.81 -4.47
C ARG A 38 -1.54 2.19 -5.23
N LYS A 39 -2.68 1.56 -4.94
CA LYS A 39 -3.97 1.90 -5.59
C LYS A 39 -4.39 3.33 -5.29
N ALA A 40 -4.35 3.74 -4.03
CA ALA A 40 -4.70 5.09 -3.60
C ALA A 40 -3.77 6.15 -4.24
N ALA A 41 -2.45 5.94 -4.15
CA ALA A 41 -1.47 6.87 -4.73
C ALA A 41 -1.60 6.97 -6.26
N THR A 42 -1.87 5.85 -6.95
CA THR A 42 -2.09 5.85 -8.40
C THR A 42 -3.29 6.73 -8.76
N ARG A 43 -4.44 6.48 -8.14
CA ARG A 43 -5.67 7.25 -8.38
C ARG A 43 -5.48 8.74 -8.11
N ASP A 44 -4.88 9.08 -6.97
CA ASP A 44 -4.75 10.47 -6.54
C ASP A 44 -3.75 11.24 -7.43
N LEU A 45 -2.69 10.58 -7.93
CA LEU A 45 -1.75 11.18 -8.88
C LEU A 45 -2.35 11.32 -10.28
N GLU A 46 -3.08 10.31 -10.76
CA GLU A 46 -3.77 10.36 -12.06
C GLU A 46 -4.78 11.50 -12.12
N ALA A 47 -5.50 11.75 -11.02
CA ALA A 47 -6.47 12.84 -10.91
C ALA A 47 -5.87 14.24 -11.15
N VAL A 48 -4.55 14.39 -11.01
CA VAL A 48 -3.80 15.64 -11.25
C VAL A 48 -2.81 15.52 -12.43
N GLY A 49 -2.99 14.52 -13.30
CA GLY A 49 -2.17 14.31 -14.49
C GLY A 49 -0.74 13.83 -14.20
N LYS A 50 -0.48 13.25 -13.02
CA LYS A 50 0.82 12.68 -12.65
C LYS A 50 0.77 11.15 -12.69
N GLN A 51 1.91 10.53 -12.95
CA GLN A 51 2.07 9.08 -12.86
C GLN A 51 2.81 8.68 -11.59
N ALA A 52 2.43 7.55 -11.00
CA ALA A 52 3.15 7.01 -9.86
C ALA A 52 4.53 6.46 -10.28
N GLU A 53 5.59 6.91 -9.61
CA GLU A 53 6.98 6.54 -9.94
C GLU A 53 7.20 5.02 -9.91
N PHE A 54 6.52 4.32 -9.00
CA PHE A 54 6.63 2.88 -8.85
C PHE A 54 6.06 2.05 -10.03
N LEU A 55 5.46 2.70 -11.03
CA LEU A 55 5.06 2.08 -12.30
C LEU A 55 6.23 2.05 -13.31
N LYS A 56 7.23 2.93 -13.15
CA LYS A 56 8.43 2.98 -13.99
C LYS A 56 9.44 1.91 -13.62
N ASP A 57 9.42 1.48 -12.36
CA ASP A 57 10.36 0.51 -11.80
C ASP A 57 10.09 -0.94 -12.25
N GLY A 58 9.06 -1.19 -13.08
CA GLY A 58 8.81 -2.51 -13.67
C GLY A 58 8.65 -3.61 -12.62
N ASP A 59 7.71 -3.47 -11.69
CA ASP A 59 7.33 -4.55 -10.77
C ASP A 59 6.45 -5.55 -11.57
N SER A 60 7.12 -6.41 -12.36
CA SER A 60 6.57 -7.63 -12.97
C SER A 60 6.91 -8.83 -12.10
#